data_AF-A0A454JCT1-F1
#
_entry.id   AF-A0A454JCT1-F1
#
_cell.length_a   1.000
_cell.length_b   1.000
_cell.length_c   1.000
_cell.angle_alpha   90.00
_cell.angle_beta   90.00
_cell.angle_gamma   90.00
#
_symmetry.space_group_name_H-M   'P 1'
#
loop_
_entity.id
_entity.type
_entity.pdbx_description
1 polymer ?
#
loop_
_entity_poly.entity_id
_entity_poly.type
_entity_poly.pdbx_seq_one_letter_code
_entity_poly.pdbx_strand_id
1 'polypeptide(L)'
;IVRLLHEEGYAWRFEHIDGAHPQVKLVVFDDAYSLPPAVSERVRFHRSDATEEEDGLTDWSAARQVVSGNVALASFDYQPVSTQHTGDQTRIQQ
;
A
#
# COMPACT_ATOMS: atom_id res chain seq x y z
N ILE A 1 16.74 5.53 3.90
CA ILE A 1 16.15 4.63 2.88
C ILE A 1 14.69 4.96 2.56
N VAL A 2 13.85 5.27 3.56
CA VAL A 2 12.42 5.60 3.38
C VAL A 2 12.15 6.62 2.26
N ARG A 3 12.90 7.74 2.23
CA ARG A 3 12.79 8.75 1.17
C ARG A 3 12.91 8.13 -0.24
N LEU A 4 13.94 7.32 -0.46
CA LEU A 4 14.22 6.71 -1.77
C LEU A 4 13.15 5.69 -2.15
N LEU A 5 12.66 4.88 -1.20
CA LEU A 5 11.59 3.93 -1.47
C LEU A 5 10.31 4.65 -1.92
N HIS A 6 9.96 5.75 -1.27
CA HIS A 6 8.82 6.57 -1.69
C HIS A 6 9.01 7.26 -3.03
N GLU A 7 10.22 7.78 -3.31
CA GLU A 7 10.54 8.42 -4.59
C GLU A 7 10.41 7.45 -5.77
N GLU A 8 10.73 6.17 -5.56
CA GLU A 8 10.65 5.12 -6.58
C GLU A 8 9.32 4.34 -6.55
N GLY A 9 8.36 4.72 -5.69
CA GLY A 9 7.06 4.07 -5.61
C GLY A 9 7.05 2.69 -4.94
N TYR A 10 8.10 2.32 -4.20
CA TYR A 10 8.17 1.06 -3.47
C TYR A 10 7.46 1.14 -2.12
N ALA A 11 6.68 0.11 -1.82
CA ALA A 11 6.12 -0.16 -0.51
C ALA A 11 6.93 -1.25 0.21
N TRP A 12 6.74 -1.37 1.52
CA TRP A 12 7.41 -2.40 2.32
C TRP A 12 6.57 -2.93 3.47
N ARG A 13 6.87 -4.16 3.90
CA ARG A 13 6.29 -4.82 5.09
C ARG A 13 7.34 -5.66 5.82
N PHE A 14 7.05 -6.05 7.06
CA PHE A 14 7.87 -6.99 7.81
C PHE A 14 7.25 -8.39 7.80
N GLU A 15 8.07 -9.38 7.47
CA GLU A 15 7.79 -10.78 7.76
C GLU A 15 8.49 -11.18 9.05
N HIS A 16 7.73 -11.72 9.99
CA HIS A 16 8.30 -12.34 11.18
C HIS A 16 8.67 -13.79 10.83
N ILE A 17 9.89 -14.18 11.16
CA ILE A 17 10.42 -15.52 10.89
C ILE A 17 10.46 -16.30 12.21
N ASP A 18 9.90 -17.50 12.19
CA ASP A 18 9.97 -18.41 13.32
C ASP A 18 11.41 -18.86 13.58
N GLY A 19 11.80 -18.90 14.85
CA GLY A 19 13.13 -19.32 15.26
C GLY A 19 13.36 -19.16 16.76
N ALA A 20 14.52 -19.61 17.24
CA ALA A 20 14.90 -19.50 18.65
C ALA A 20 15.02 -18.04 19.14
N HIS A 21 15.17 -17.10 18.22
CA HIS A 21 15.26 -15.67 18.49
C HIS A 21 14.34 -14.90 17.53
N PRO A 22 13.74 -13.78 17.95
CA PRO A 22 12.92 -12.95 17.08
C PRO A 22 13.73 -12.48 15.86
N GLN A 23 13.27 -12.84 14.67
CA GLN A 23 13.87 -12.41 13.40
C GLN A 23 12.79 -11.77 12.53
N VAL A 24 13.17 -10.71 11.84
CA VAL A 24 12.30 -10.00 10.89
C VAL A 24 13.00 -9.84 9.55
N LYS A 25 12.24 -9.93 8.47
CA LYS A 25 12.67 -9.67 7.11
C LYS A 25 11.91 -8.48 6.56
N LEU A 26 12.63 -7.48 6.08
CA LEU A 26 12.06 -6.37 5.33
C LEU A 26 11.78 -6.84 3.90
N VAL A 27 10.52 -6.86 3.51
CA VAL A 27 10.08 -7.21 2.15
C VAL A 27 9.67 -5.92 1.45
N VAL A 28 10.29 -5.66 0.29
CA VAL A 28 10.01 -4.51 -0.58
C VAL A 28 9.25 -4.99 -1.81
N PHE A 29 8.23 -4.25 -2.24
CA PHE A 29 7.37 -4.61 -3.38
C PHE A 29 6.86 -3.36 -4.10
N ASP A 30 6.54 -3.49 -5.39
CA ASP A 30 5.95 -2.46 -6.27
C ASP A 30 4.55 -2.83 -6.78
N ASP A 31 4.18 -4.11 -6.75
CA ASP A 31 2.84 -4.60 -7.11
C ASP A 31 2.06 -5.06 -5.88
N ALA A 32 0.92 -4.40 -5.61
CA ALA A 32 0.02 -4.76 -4.52
C ALA A 32 -0.62 -6.15 -4.69
N TYR A 33 -0.73 -6.67 -5.92
CA TYR A 33 -1.28 -8.00 -6.20
C TYR A 33 -0.24 -9.12 -6.09
N SER A 34 1.04 -8.79 -5.92
CA SER A 34 2.11 -9.76 -5.65
C SER A 34 2.16 -10.23 -4.19
N LEU A 35 1.38 -9.60 -3.31
CA LEU A 35 1.36 -9.93 -1.89
C LEU A 35 0.74 -11.32 -1.65
N PRO A 36 1.34 -12.13 -0.76
CA PRO A 36 0.74 -13.41 -0.40
C PRO A 36 -0.61 -13.18 0.28
N PRO A 37 -1.57 -14.10 0.10
CA PRO A 37 -2.83 -14.05 0.83
C PRO A 37 -2.58 -14.11 2.34
N ALA A 38 -3.49 -13.51 3.10
CA ALA A 38 -3.49 -13.66 4.56
C ALA A 38 -3.66 -15.14 4.94
N VAL A 39 -3.12 -15.52 6.10
CA VAL A 39 -3.27 -16.89 6.63
C VAL A 39 -4.75 -17.27 6.79
N SER A 40 -5.57 -16.30 7.20
CA SER A 40 -7.03 -16.45 7.25
C SER A 40 -7.65 -16.09 5.89
N GLU A 41 -8.16 -17.09 5.18
CA GLU A 41 -8.81 -16.92 3.88
C GLU A 41 -10.13 -16.13 3.98
N ARG A 42 -10.81 -16.22 5.13
CA ARG A 42 -12.08 -15.53 5.38
C ARG A 42 -12.13 -15.06 6.83
N VAL A 43 -12.51 -13.80 7.02
CA VAL A 43 -12.81 -13.21 8.34
C VAL A 43 -14.28 -12.77 8.34
N ARG A 44 -15.03 -13.20 9.35
CA ARG A 44 -16.46 -12.88 9.48
C ARG A 44 -16.66 -11.47 10.05
N PHE A 45 -17.79 -10.85 9.72
CA PHE A 45 -18.28 -9.66 10.42
C PHE A 45 -19.47 -10.05 11.32
N HIS A 46 -19.51 -9.53 12.54
CA HIS A 46 -20.65 -9.70 13.47
C HIS A 46 -20.81 -8.45 14.36
N ARG A 47 -21.95 -8.30 15.03
CA ARG A 47 -22.13 -7.23 16.03
C ARG A 47 -21.63 -7.71 17.39
N SER A 48 -21.08 -6.81 18.19
CA SER A 48 -20.48 -7.09 19.52
C SER A 48 -21.43 -7.68 20.58
N ASP A 49 -22.72 -7.81 20.27
CA ASP A 49 -23.73 -8.38 21.18
C ASP A 49 -23.72 -9.92 21.20
N ALA A 50 -22.90 -10.54 20.34
CA ALA A 50 -22.71 -11.97 20.31
C ALA A 50 -21.41 -12.36 21.05
N THR A 51 -21.44 -13.53 21.70
CA THR A 51 -20.24 -14.16 22.31
C THR A 51 -19.76 -15.22 21.35
N GLU A 52 -18.56 -15.08 20.81
CA GLU A 52 -17.99 -16.01 19.84
C GLU A 52 -16.57 -16.44 20.17
N GLU A 53 -16.24 -17.67 19.78
CA GLU A 53 -14.93 -18.30 19.97
C GLU A 53 -14.00 -18.08 18.76
N GLU A 54 -14.55 -17.70 17.60
CA GLU A 54 -13.80 -17.48 16.37
C GLU A 54 -13.53 -15.99 16.11
N ASP A 55 -12.34 -15.66 15.58
CA ASP A 55 -11.95 -14.30 15.24
C ASP A 55 -12.88 -13.66 14.20
N GLY A 56 -13.22 -12.38 14.43
CA GLY A 56 -14.12 -11.63 13.57
C GLY A 56 -13.93 -10.11 13.67
N LEU A 57 -14.43 -9.39 12.67
CA LEU A 57 -14.57 -7.94 12.70
C LEU A 57 -15.90 -7.57 13.37
N THR A 58 -15.85 -6.63 14.31
CA THR A 58 -17.03 -6.16 15.05
C THR A 58 -17.52 -4.78 14.63
N ASP A 59 -16.68 -4.03 13.93
CA ASP A 59 -17.01 -2.72 13.37
C ASP A 59 -16.47 -2.59 11.95
N TRP A 60 -17.19 -1.84 11.12
CA TRP A 60 -16.77 -1.50 9.77
C TRP A 60 -17.19 -0.08 9.45
N SER A 61 -16.23 0.74 9.02
CA SER A 61 -16.46 2.11 8.58
C SER A 61 -15.69 2.38 7.29
N ALA A 62 -16.23 3.29 6.48
CA ALA A 62 -15.63 3.73 5.22
C ALA A 62 -15.48 5.25 5.23
N ALA A 63 -14.33 5.73 4.76
CA ALA A 63 -14.04 7.14 4.60
C ALA A 63 -13.78 7.48 3.14
N ARG A 64 -14.17 8.69 2.72
CA ARG A 64 -13.87 9.25 1.39
C ARG A 64 -13.24 10.61 1.56
N GLN A 65 -12.25 10.89 0.72
CA GLN A 65 -11.54 12.17 0.69
C GLN A 65 -11.42 12.64 -0.76
N VAL A 66 -11.67 13.92 -1.01
CA VAL A 66 -11.40 14.54 -2.31
C VAL A 66 -9.88 14.70 -2.46
N VAL A 67 -9.34 14.28 -3.60
CA VAL A 67 -7.90 14.33 -3.92
C VAL A 67 -7.69 14.96 -5.29
N SER A 68 -6.46 15.39 -5.59
CA SER A 68 -6.08 15.90 -6.91
C SER A 68 -6.27 14.82 -7.97
N GLY A 69 -6.90 15.16 -9.11
CA GLY A 69 -7.10 14.21 -10.22
C GLY A 69 -5.92 14.10 -11.20
N ASN A 70 -4.91 14.96 -11.06
CA ASN A 70 -3.73 14.97 -11.91
C ASN A 70 -2.53 15.61 -11.18
N VAL A 71 -1.33 15.13 -11.53
CA VAL A 71 -0.05 15.76 -11.20
C VAL A 71 0.76 15.90 -12.49
N ALA A 72 1.44 17.04 -12.64
CA ALA A 72 2.34 17.32 -13.75
C ALA A 72 3.73 17.72 -13.21
N LEU A 73 4.78 17.18 -13.81
CA LEU A 73 6.17 17.40 -13.42
C LEU A 73 6.96 17.93 -14.61
N ALA A 74 7.85 18.89 -14.34
CA ALA A 74 8.78 19.45 -15.32
C ALA A 74 10.21 19.41 -14.78
N SER A 75 11.14 18.99 -15.62
CA SER A 75 12.58 18.97 -15.33
C SER A 75 13.38 19.56 -16.49
N PHE A 76 14.56 20.07 -16.17
CA PHE A 76 15.50 20.61 -17.13
C PHE A 76 16.79 19.79 -17.08
N ASP A 77 17.15 19.21 -18.21
CA ASP A 77 18.48 18.65 -18.42
C ASP A 77 19.32 19.71 -19.14
N TYR A 78 20.52 20.00 -18.63
CA TYR A 78 21.36 21.07 -19.18
C TYR A 78 22.10 20.64 -20.46
N GLN A 79 22.23 19.32 -20.69
CA GLN A 79 23.00 18.78 -21.80
C GLN A 79 22.20 18.75 -23.12
N PRO A 80 20.90 18.43 -23.14
CA PRO A 80 19.98 18.73 -24.23
C PRO A 80 19.19 20.03 -23.95
N VAL A 81 19.12 20.95 -24.91
CA VAL A 81 18.44 22.27 -24.75
C VAL A 81 16.90 22.15 -24.81
N SER A 82 16.29 21.22 -24.07
CA SER A 82 14.82 21.03 -24.07
C SER A 82 14.29 20.58 -22.70
N THR A 83 13.24 21.25 -22.22
CA THR A 83 12.47 20.87 -21.02
C THR A 83 11.59 19.65 -21.29
N GLN A 84 11.57 18.69 -20.37
CA GLN A 84 10.67 17.54 -20.43
C GLN A 84 9.44 17.77 -19.53
N HIS A 85 8.27 17.32 -19.97
CA HIS A 85 7.01 17.40 -19.22
C HIS A 85 6.36 16.01 -19.15
N THR A 86 6.02 15.56 -17.95
CA THR A 86 5.33 14.28 -17.71
C THR A 86 4.07 14.55 -16.87
N GLY A 87 2.96 13.90 -17.21
CA GLY A 87 1.71 13.99 -16.45
C GLY A 87 1.15 12.61 -16.14
N ASP A 88 0.60 12.44 -14.94
CA ASP A 88 -0.10 11.22 -14.52
C ASP A 88 -1.57 11.54 -14.21
N GLN A 89 -2.49 10.76 -14.77
CA GLN A 89 -3.94 10.95 -14.64
C GLN A 89 -4.53 9.85 -13.77
N THR A 90 -5.23 10.23 -12.70
CA THR A 90 -5.96 9.26 -11.88
C THR A 90 -7.16 8.74 -12.68
N ARG A 91 -7.22 7.43 -12.96
CA ARG A 91 -8.43 6.78 -13.47
C ARG A 91 -9.36 6.45 -12.32
N ILE A 92 -10.46 7.19 -12.19
CA ILE A 92 -11.60 6.79 -11.35
C ILE A 92 -12.52 5.93 -12.22
N GLN A 93 -12.45 4.62 -12.07
CA GLN A 93 -13.49 3.73 -12.58
C GLN A 93 -14.66 3.78 -11.58
N GLN A 94 -15.79 4.36 -12.00
CA GLN A 94 -17.06 4.29 -11.27
C GLN A 94 -17.82 3.01 -11.63
#